data_AF-A0A4S0UXW3-F1
#
_entry.id   AF-A0A4S0UXW3-F1
#
_cell.length_a   1.000
_cell.length_b   1.000
_cell.length_c   1.000
_cell.angle_alpha   90.00
_cell.angle_beta   90.00
_cell.angle_gamma   90.00
#
_symmetry.space_group_name_H-M   'P 1'
#
loop_
_entity.id
_entity.type
_entity.pdbx_description
1 polymer ?
#
loop_
_entity_poly.entity_id
_entity_poly.type
_entity_poly.pdbx_seq_one_letter_code
_entity_poly.pdbx_strand_id
1 'polypeptide(L)' 'VFLDRPGRLLSRDQLLDLTQGRERDPLERSVDVLMSRLRRKFAEAGEGSLFKTVRNGGYQFTARVETVDVEP' A
#
# COMPACT_ATOMS: atom_id res chain seq x y z
N VAL A 1 1.12 6.97 0.37
CA VAL A 1 1.00 6.11 1.57
C VAL A 1 2.22 5.23 1.79
N PHE A 2 2.43 4.16 1.01
CA PHE A 2 3.52 3.20 1.24
C PHE A 2 4.90 3.74 0.87
N LEU A 3 5.04 4.44 -0.26
CA LEU A 3 6.32 5.03 -0.69
C LEU A 3 6.82 6.11 0.28
N ASP A 4 5.92 6.85 0.92
CA ASP A 4 6.27 7.82 1.96
C ASP A 4 6.67 7.16 3.28
N ARG A 5 6.43 5.84 3.43
CA ARG A 5 6.60 5.06 4.66
C ARG A 5 7.21 3.68 4.37
N PRO A 6 8.35 3.61 3.67
CA PRO A 6 8.92 2.35 3.23
C PRO A 6 9.29 1.47 4.44
N GLY A 7 9.03 0.16 4.35
CA GLY A 7 9.32 -0.78 5.42
C GLY A 7 8.44 -0.66 6.67
N ARG A 8 7.52 0.30 6.77
CA ARG A 8 6.60 0.41 7.92
C ARG A 8 5.45 -0.59 7.80
N LEU A 9 5.12 -1.24 8.91
CA LEU A 9 3.89 -2.02 9.04
C LEU A 9 2.72 -1.06 9.31
N LEU A 10 1.71 -1.10 8.45
CA LEU A 10 0.51 -0.28 8.55
C LEU A 10 -0.72 -1.18 8.78
N SER A 11 -1.49 -0.89 9.82
CA SER A 11 -2.74 -1.60 10.09
C SER A 11 -3.80 -1.29 9.03
N ARG A 12 -4.87 -2.09 8.99
CA ARG A 12 -5.99 -1.83 8.07
C ARG A 12 -6.64 -0.49 8.36
N ASP A 13 -6.84 -0.16 9.63
CA ASP A 13 -7.43 1.11 10.05
C ASP A 13 -6.54 2.29 9.66
N GLN A 14 -5.22 2.19 9.88
CA GLN A 14 -4.28 3.21 9.42
C GLN A 14 -4.30 3.38 7.89
N LEU A 15 -4.42 2.28 7.15
CA LEU A 15 -4.51 2.34 5.69
C LEU A 15 -5.82 2.95 5.23
N LEU A 16 -6.94 2.67 5.90
CA LEU A 16 -8.21 3.34 5.66
C LEU A 16 -8.04 4.85 5.90
N ASP A 17 -7.60 5.26 7.08
CA ASP A 17 -7.44 6.68 7.44
C ASP A 17 -6.51 7.44 6.46
N LEU A 18 -5.41 6.80 6.03
CA LEU A 18 -4.44 7.40 5.13
C LEU A 18 -4.88 7.44 3.65
N THR A 19 -5.91 6.67 3.27
CA THR A 19 -6.38 6.58 1.87
C THR A 19 -7.70 7.30 1.64
N GLN A 20 -8.57 7.40 2.65
CA GLN A 20 -9.92 7.95 2.51
C GLN A 20 -9.98 9.49 2.59
N GLY A 21 -8.95 10.18 3.09
CA GLY A 21 -8.99 11.65 3.21
C GLY A 21 -10.19 12.14 4.04
N ARG A 22 -10.77 13.31 3.71
CA ARG A 22 -11.93 13.90 4.42
C ARG A 22 -13.30 13.44 3.90
N GLU A 23 -13.38 12.79 2.74
CA GLU A 23 -14.64 12.38 2.11
C GLU A 23 -14.66 10.87 1.94
N ARG A 24 -15.42 10.19 2.82
CA ARG A 24 -15.72 8.77 2.66
C ARG A 24 -16.70 8.58 1.51
N ASP A 25 -16.22 8.04 0.39
CA ASP A 25 -17.11 7.56 -0.67
C ASP A 25 -17.66 6.17 -0.26
N PRO A 26 -18.99 5.94 -0.25
CA PRO A 26 -19.61 4.64 0.01
C PRO A 26 -19.13 3.50 -0.91
N LEU A 27 -18.53 3.82 -2.07
CA LEU A 27 -17.93 2.86 -2.99
C LEU A 27 -16.51 2.42 -2.59
N GLU A 28 -15.99 2.93 -1.47
CA GLU A 28 -14.66 2.58 -0.98
C GLU A 28 -14.56 1.10 -0.67
N ARG A 29 -13.65 0.46 -1.41
CA ARG A 29 -13.38 -0.96 -1.30
C ARG A 29 -12.54 -1.20 -0.06
N SER A 30 -12.73 -2.34 0.59
CA SER A 30 -11.89 -2.71 1.73
C SER A 30 -10.40 -2.66 1.37
N VAL A 31 -9.55 -2.33 2.35
CA VAL A 31 -8.09 -2.33 2.18
C VAL A 31 -7.61 -3.65 1.59
N ASP A 32 -8.17 -4.79 2.01
CA ASP A 32 -7.80 -6.10 1.48
C ASP A 32 -8.09 -6.24 -0.03
N VAL A 33 -9.19 -5.65 -0.53
CA VAL A 33 -9.51 -5.62 -1.97
C VAL A 33 -8.52 -4.74 -2.72
N LEU A 34 -8.21 -3.55 -2.20
CA LEU A 34 -7.22 -2.66 -2.80
C LEU A 34 -5.84 -3.32 -2.86
N MET A 35 -5.42 -3.96 -1.76
CA MET A 35 -4.18 -4.73 -1.66
C MET A 35 -4.13 -5.90 -2.64
N SER A 36 -5.24 -6.60 -2.83
CA SER A 36 -5.33 -7.71 -3.80
C SER A 36 -5.13 -7.22 -5.24
N ARG A 37 -5.75 -6.09 -5.61
CA ARG A 37 -5.54 -5.49 -6.93
C ARG A 37 -4.12 -4.97 -7.12
N LEU A 38 -3.55 -4.35 -6.10
CA LEU A 38 -2.19 -3.83 -6.13
C LEU A 38 -1.19 -4.96 -6.37
N ARG A 39 -1.32 -6.07 -5.62
CA ARG A 39 -0.50 -7.26 -5.80
C ARG A 39 -0.63 -7.87 -7.19
N ARG A 40 -1.86 -7.97 -7.70
CA ARG A 40 -2.10 -8.46 -9.06
C ARG A 40 -1.39 -7.60 -10.10
N LYS A 41 -1.50 -6.27 -10.01
CA LYS A 41 -0.85 -5.34 -10.93
C LYS A 41 0.68 -5.49 -10.93
N PHE A 42 1.29 -5.66 -9.75
CA PHE A 42 2.73 -5.90 -9.66
C PHE A 42 3.13 -7.27 -10.22
N ALA A 43 2.35 -8.33 -9.92
CA ALA A 43 2.60 -9.65 -10.49
C ALA A 43 2.52 -9.66 -12.03
N GLU A 44 1.55 -8.94 -12.61
CA GLU A 44 1.42 -8.75 -14.07
C GLU A 44 2.61 -7.98 -14.67
N ALA A 45 3.25 -7.10 -13.90
CA ALA A 45 4.47 -6.40 -14.31
C ALA A 45 5.75 -7.25 -14.14
N GLY A 46 5.65 -8.50 -13.67
CA GLY A 46 6.80 -9.37 -13.40
C GLY A 46 7.54 -9.02 -12.11
N GLU A 47 6.95 -8.19 -11.25
CA GLU A 47 7.53 -7.82 -9.96
C GLU A 47 7.28 -8.91 -8.91
N GLY A 48 8.25 -9.10 -8.02
CA GLY A 48 8.15 -10.03 -6.90
C GLY A 48 7.10 -9.61 -5.86
N SER A 49 7.00 -10.38 -4.77
CA SER A 49 6.12 -10.00 -3.66
C SER A 49 6.65 -8.76 -2.92
N LEU A 50 6.17 -7.58 -3.31
CA LEU A 50 6.55 -6.29 -2.70
C LEU A 50 5.81 -6.00 -1.39
N PHE A 51 4.79 -6.80 -1.05
CA PHE A 51 3.94 -6.57 0.11
C PHE A 51 3.85 -7.80 1.02
N LYS A 52 4.34 -7.65 2.24
CA LYS A 52 4.17 -8.64 3.30
C LYS A 52 2.86 -8.41 4.07
N THR A 53 2.13 -9.49 4.33
CA THR A 53 0.99 -9.48 5.25
C THR A 53 1.44 -10.01 6.60
N VAL A 54 1.18 -9.24 7.66
CA VAL A 54 1.38 -9.66 9.04
C VAL A 54 0.01 -9.91 9.64
N ARG A 55 -0.23 -11.14 10.12
CA ARG A 55 -1.50 -11.51 10.75
C ARG A 55 -1.76 -10.57 11.93
N ASN A 56 -2.95 -9.96 11.96
CA ASN A 56 -3.36 -8.93 12.92
C ASN A 56 -2.51 -7.63 12.93
N GLY A 57 -1.43 -7.56 12.15
CA GLY A 57 -0.56 -6.38 12.05
C GLY A 57 -0.84 -5.51 10.82
N GLY A 58 -1.34 -6.09 9.73
CA GLY A 58 -1.67 -5.37 8.50
C GLY A 58 -0.66 -5.64 7.38
N TYR A 59 -0.26 -4.58 6.69
CA TYR A 59 0.55 -4.66 5.46
C TYR A 59 1.83 -3.85 5.56
N GLN A 60 2.91 -4.41 5.02
CA GLN A 60 4.23 -3.79 4.95
C GLN A 60 4.71 -3.81 3.50
N PHE A 61 5.14 -2.66 3.00
CA PHE A 61 5.84 -2.57 1.72
C PHE A 61 7.33 -2.85 1.94
N THR A 62 7.86 -3.88 1.27
CA THR A 62 9.19 -4.44 1.54
C THR A 62 10.23 -4.05 0.49
N ALA A 63 9.83 -3.37 -0.58
CA ALA A 63 10.78 -2.89 -1.57
C ALA A 63 11.63 -1.75 -0.99
N ARG A 64 12.88 -1.67 -1.45
CA ARG A 64 13.73 -0.51 -1.21
C ARG A 64 13.16 0.67 -2.01
N VAL A 65 12.96 1.80 -1.34
CA VAL A 65 12.46 3.04 -1.95
C VAL A 65 13.60 4.04 -1.97
N GLU A 66 13.85 4.61 -3.15
CA GLU A 66 14.83 5.68 -3.36
C GLU A 66 14.07 6.88 -3.90
N THR A 67 14.33 8.06 -3.34
CA THR A 67 13.80 9.32 -3.87
C THR A 67 14.66 9.73 -5.05
N VAL A 68 14.05 9.85 -6.22
CA VAL A 68 14.73 10.42 -7.38
C VAL A 68 14.41 11.92 -7.37
N ASP A 69 15.42 12.74 -7.10
CA ASP A 69 15.30 14.18 -7.29
C ASP A 69 15.20 14.41 -8.80
N VAL A 70 13.98 14.66 -9.27
CA VAL A 70 13.74 15.04 -10.66
C VAL A 70 14.09 16.52 -10.75
N GLU A 71 15.28 16.82 -11.27
CA GLU A 71 15.63 18.20 -11.62
C GLU A 71 14.60 18.74 -12.63
N PRO A 72 14.08 19.97 -12.42
CA PRO A 72 12.98 20.54 -13.19
C PRO A 72 13.32 20.87 -14.65
#